data_AF-A0A2M7QIW1-F1
#
_entry.id   AF-A0A2M7QIW1-F1
#
_cell.length_a   1.000
_cell.length_b   1.000
_cell.length_c   1.000
_cell.angle_alpha   90.00
_cell.angle_beta   90.00
_cell.angle_gamma   90.00
#
_symmetry.space_group_name_H-M   'P 1'
#
loop_
_entity.id
_entity.type
_entity.pdbx_description
1 polymer ?
#
loop_
_entity_poly.entity_id
_entity_poly.type
_entity_poly.pdbx_seq_one_letter_code
_entity_poly.pdbx_strand_id
1 'polypeptide(L)'
;IAGYYWADMLKFYQGRRRQTPCPFLLDEVVVDSLGDVYYCLSTERIGNIIKEKRSVGEIYFDPKNIIHRKMMWKNECRRCNSGCDVVRAIAGEMWKFTGYKLAG
;
A
#
# COMPACT_ATOMS: atom_id res chain seq x y z
N ILE A 1 -12.04 14.02 -0.34
CA ILE A 1 -11.09 12.88 -0.44
C ILE A 1 -9.69 13.39 -0.77
N ALA A 2 -9.46 14.02 -1.93
CA ALA A 2 -8.15 14.57 -2.30
C ALA A 2 -7.55 15.54 -1.26
N GLY A 3 -8.36 16.44 -0.69
CA GLY A 3 -7.88 17.37 0.35
C GLY A 3 -7.35 16.71 1.63
N TYR A 4 -7.86 15.53 1.99
CA TYR A 4 -7.35 14.76 3.13
C TYR A 4 -5.93 14.25 2.84
N TYR A 5 -5.73 13.66 1.66
CA TYR A 5 -4.41 13.20 1.22
C TYR A 5 -3.39 14.36 1.21
N TRP A 6 -3.74 15.49 0.59
CA TRP A 6 -2.81 16.62 0.50
C TRP A 6 -2.49 17.26 1.85
N ALA A 7 -3.46 17.31 2.78
CA ALA A 7 -3.21 17.77 4.15
C ALA A 7 -2.27 16.83 4.93
N ASP A 8 -2.40 15.51 4.72
CA ASP A 8 -1.49 14.52 5.29
C ASP A 8 -0.09 14.61 4.65
N MET A 9 0.00 14.81 3.35
CA MET A 9 1.27 14.98 2.64
C MET A 9 2.02 16.24 3.08
N LEU A 10 1.33 17.35 3.31
CA LEU A 10 1.96 18.56 3.86
C LEU A 10 2.63 18.27 5.22
N LYS A 11 1.91 17.58 6.12
CA LYS A 11 2.45 17.16 7.42
C LYS A 11 3.61 16.17 7.26
N PHE A 12 3.53 15.28 6.27
CA PHE A 12 4.60 14.34 5.94
C PHE A 12 5.89 15.07 5.53
N TYR A 13 5.79 16.06 4.64
CA TYR A 13 6.94 16.86 4.22
C TYR A 13 7.53 17.72 5.36
N GLN A 14 6.76 17.97 6.42
CA GLN A 14 7.25 18.59 7.67
C GLN A 14 7.89 17.58 8.64
N GLY A 15 8.12 16.34 8.21
CA GLY A 15 8.80 15.30 9.00
C GLY A 15 7.87 14.33 9.72
N ARG A 16 6.54 14.44 9.57
CA ARG A 16 5.62 13.42 10.10
C ARG A 16 5.60 12.18 9.20
N ARG A 17 5.12 11.07 9.75
CA ARG A 17 4.83 9.85 8.98
C ARG A 17 3.45 9.96 8.33
N ARG A 18 3.32 9.49 7.09
CA ARG A 18 2.06 9.41 6.35
C ARG A 18 1.00 8.65 7.16
N GLN A 19 -0.24 9.12 7.09
CA GLN A 19 -1.42 8.49 7.71
C GLN A 19 -2.42 8.01 6.67
N THR A 20 -2.41 8.59 5.47
CA THR A 20 -3.28 8.17 4.37
C THR A 20 -3.02 6.70 4.04
N PRO A 21 -4.06 5.86 3.98
CA PRO A 21 -3.90 4.44 3.69
C PRO A 21 -3.24 4.20 2.33
N CYS A 22 -2.68 3.01 2.17
CA CYS A 22 -2.04 2.54 0.95
C CYS A 22 -2.95 1.49 0.29
N PRO A 23 -3.38 1.67 -0.97
CA PRO A 23 -4.26 0.69 -1.63
C PRO A 23 -3.54 -0.65 -1.88
N PHE A 24 -2.21 -0.63 -2.10
CA PHE A 24 -1.38 -1.83 -2.20
C PHE A 24 -1.31 -2.71 -0.94
N LEU A 25 -1.79 -2.23 0.21
CA LEU A 25 -1.97 -3.08 1.39
C LEU A 25 -3.34 -3.76 1.44
N LEU A 26 -4.27 -3.35 0.59
CA LEU A 26 -5.65 -3.83 0.57
C LEU A 26 -5.82 -4.91 -0.50
N ASP A 27 -5.79 -4.53 -1.78
CA ASP A 27 -6.26 -5.37 -2.87
C ASP A 27 -5.42 -5.29 -4.16
N GLU A 28 -4.33 -4.53 -4.18
CA GLU A 28 -3.50 -4.40 -5.38
C GLU A 28 -2.33 -5.40 -5.41
N VAL A 29 -1.86 -5.67 -6.63
CA VAL A 29 -0.74 -6.53 -6.97
C VAL A 29 -0.03 -5.95 -8.18
N VAL A 30 1.30 -6.07 -8.23
CA VAL A 30 2.09 -5.67 -9.39
C VAL A 30 2.86 -6.87 -9.92
N VAL A 31 2.82 -7.04 -11.24
CA VAL A 31 3.66 -7.99 -11.98
C VAL A 31 4.37 -7.21 -13.06
N ASP A 32 5.70 -7.27 -13.10
CA ASP A 32 6.48 -6.58 -14.12
C ASP A 32 6.72 -7.47 -15.36
N SER A 33 7.34 -6.89 -16.39
CA SER A 33 7.63 -7.59 -17.65
C SER A 33 8.70 -8.69 -17.54
N LEU A 34 9.44 -8.74 -16.42
CA LEU A 34 10.39 -9.80 -16.11
C LEU A 34 9.73 -10.95 -15.31
N GLY A 35 8.43 -10.80 -15.00
CA GLY A 35 7.67 -11.73 -14.21
C GLY A 35 7.92 -11.62 -12.71
N ASP A 36 8.62 -10.59 -12.23
CA ASP A 36 8.73 -10.34 -10.79
C ASP A 36 7.36 -9.85 -10.27
N VAL A 37 6.98 -10.37 -9.10
CA VAL A 37 5.73 -10.08 -8.42
C VAL A 37 6.03 -9.22 -7.20
N TYR A 38 5.21 -8.19 -6.98
CA TYR A 38 5.34 -7.24 -5.88
C TYR A 38 3.97 -6.98 -5.25
N TYR A 39 3.97 -6.63 -3.96
CA TYR A 39 2.84 -5.88 -3.42
C TYR A 39 2.85 -4.44 -3.92
N CYS A 40 4.01 -3.79 -4.02
CA CYS A 40 4.18 -2.44 -4.56
C CYS A 40 5.56 -2.30 -5.20
N LEU A 41 5.71 -1.50 -6.25
CA LEU A 41 7.02 -1.24 -6.87
C LEU A 41 7.99 -0.47 -5.96
N SER A 42 7.49 0.10 -4.86
CA SER A 42 8.33 0.75 -3.84
C SER A 42 8.90 -0.21 -2.79
N THR A 43 8.63 -1.52 -2.90
CA THR A 43 9.13 -2.53 -1.97
C THR A 43 9.93 -3.59 -2.70
N GLU A 44 10.58 -4.47 -1.95
CA GLU A 44 11.24 -5.64 -2.52
C GLU A 44 10.23 -6.54 -3.26
N ARG A 45 10.73 -7.26 -4.28
CA ARG A 45 9.95 -8.28 -4.96
C ARG A 45 9.64 -9.42 -3.99
N ILE A 46 8.47 -10.01 -4.14
CA ILE A 46 7.98 -11.12 -3.30
C ILE A 46 8.08 -12.49 -3.97
N GLY A 47 8.38 -12.51 -5.27
CA GLY A 47 8.67 -13.72 -6.04
C GLY A 47 8.77 -13.45 -7.54
N ASN A 48 8.92 -14.51 -8.34
CA ASN A 48 8.93 -14.43 -9.81
C ASN A 48 8.20 -15.62 -10.46
N ILE A 49 7.23 -15.33 -11.33
CA ILE A 49 6.37 -16.35 -11.95
C ILE A 49 7.12 -17.29 -12.92
N ILE A 50 8.13 -16.77 -13.62
CA ILE A 50 8.89 -17.51 -14.64
C ILE A 50 9.90 -18.45 -13.96
N LYS A 51 10.63 -17.93 -12.97
CA LYS A 51 11.70 -18.65 -12.27
C LYS A 51 11.16 -19.68 -11.29
N GLU A 52 10.11 -19.34 -10.54
CA GLU A 52 9.55 -20.23 -9.52
C GLU A 52 8.53 -21.22 -10.08
N LYS A 53 8.04 -21.00 -11.32
CA LYS A 53 6.95 -21.79 -11.94
C LYS A 53 5.70 -21.86 -11.06
N ARG A 54 5.44 -20.78 -10.31
CA ARG A 54 4.27 -20.59 -9.45
C ARG A 54 3.36 -19.54 -10.06
N SER A 55 2.06 -19.68 -9.83
CA SER A 55 1.10 -18.63 -10.13
C SER A 55 1.32 -17.39 -9.27
N VAL A 56 0.84 -16.24 -9.75
CA VAL A 56 0.84 -14.99 -8.98
C VAL A 56 0.12 -15.16 -7.65
N GLY A 57 -1.00 -15.89 -7.62
CA GLY A 57 -1.77 -16.14 -6.40
C GLY A 57 -0.97 -16.93 -5.36
N GLU A 58 -0.28 -17.99 -5.77
CA GLU A 58 0.58 -18.77 -4.86
C GLU A 58 1.71 -17.92 -4.27
N ILE A 59 2.30 -17.02 -5.05
CA ILE A 59 3.34 -16.09 -4.58
C ILE A 59 2.71 -15.04 -3.65
N TYR A 60 1.62 -14.41 -4.06
CA TYR A 60 0.96 -13.33 -3.33
C TYR A 60 0.43 -13.76 -1.96
N PHE A 61 -0.11 -14.98 -1.86
CA PHE A 61 -0.66 -15.55 -0.63
C PHE A 61 0.32 -16.46 0.13
N ASP A 62 1.58 -16.54 -0.30
CA ASP A 62 2.62 -17.25 0.43
C ASP A 62 2.71 -16.70 1.88
N PRO A 63 2.69 -17.56 2.92
CA PRO A 63 2.75 -17.11 4.31
C PRO A 63 3.89 -16.13 4.60
N LYS A 64 5.07 -16.31 3.97
CA LYS A 64 6.21 -15.41 4.14
C LYS A 64 5.90 -14.00 3.60
N ASN A 65 5.16 -13.93 2.50
CA ASN A 65 4.81 -12.69 1.83
C ASN A 65 3.66 -11.98 2.56
N ILE A 66 2.71 -12.73 3.15
CA ILE A 66 1.69 -12.14 4.03
C ILE A 66 2.34 -11.46 5.25
N ILE A 67 3.39 -12.05 5.83
CA ILE A 67 4.14 -11.43 6.93
C ILE A 67 4.84 -10.16 6.44
N HIS A 68 5.50 -10.20 5.28
CA HIS A 68 6.11 -9.02 4.66
C HIS A 68 5.06 -7.90 4.46
N ARG A 69 3.89 -8.20 3.88
CA ARG A 69 2.80 -7.22 3.69
C ARG A 69 2.34 -6.57 4.99
N LYS A 70 2.25 -7.34 6.08
CA LYS A 70 1.88 -6.78 7.41
C LYS A 70 2.94 -5.81 7.94
N MET A 71 4.21 -6.03 7.59
CA MET A 71 5.31 -5.15 7.98
C MET A 71 5.41 -3.91 7.09
N MET A 72 4.89 -3.98 5.86
CA MET A 72 4.99 -2.90 4.88
C MET A 72 4.48 -1.55 5.39
N TRP A 73 3.37 -1.56 6.14
CA TRP A 73 2.82 -0.34 6.74
C TRP A 73 3.84 0.35 7.67
N LYS A 74 4.53 -0.43 8.50
CA LYS A 74 5.45 0.10 9.52
C LYS A 74 6.77 0.59 8.90
N ASN A 75 7.26 -0.10 7.87
CA ASN A 75 8.62 0.07 7.38
C ASN A 75 8.68 1.01 6.16
N GLU A 76 7.81 0.83 5.17
CA GLU A 76 7.88 1.51 3.87
C GLU A 76 6.71 2.48 3.66
N CYS A 77 5.46 2.04 3.81
CA CYS A 77 4.30 2.83 3.37
C CYS A 77 4.17 4.18 4.08
N ARG A 78 4.47 4.22 5.39
CA ARG A 78 4.45 5.46 6.20
C ARG A 78 5.55 6.46 5.85
N ARG A 79 6.49 6.05 5.00
CA ARG A 79 7.62 6.83 4.47
C ARG A 79 7.46 7.15 2.99
N CYS A 80 6.43 6.61 2.35
CA CYS A 80 6.19 6.71 0.91
C CYS A 80 5.34 7.96 0.59
N ASN A 81 5.84 8.77 -0.35
CA ASN A 81 5.16 9.96 -0.85
C ASN A 81 4.32 9.71 -2.12
N SER A 82 4.19 8.46 -2.56
CA SER A 82 3.43 8.11 -3.75
C SER A 82 1.93 8.24 -3.52
N GLY A 83 1.25 8.94 -4.43
CA GLY A 83 -0.20 9.14 -4.41
C GLY A 83 -1.00 8.07 -5.16
N CYS A 84 -0.48 6.85 -5.30
CA CYS A 84 -1.13 5.76 -6.03
C CYS A 84 -2.51 5.45 -5.46
N ASP A 85 -3.54 5.51 -6.30
CA ASP A 85 -4.94 5.16 -6.02
C ASP A 85 -5.48 5.59 -4.65
N VAL A 86 -5.00 6.75 -4.15
CA VAL A 86 -5.33 7.25 -2.81
C VAL A 86 -6.83 7.50 -2.64
N VAL A 87 -7.54 7.82 -3.72
CA VAL A 87 -8.99 7.98 -3.68
C VAL A 87 -9.68 6.64 -3.35
N ARG A 88 -9.25 5.54 -3.98
CA ARG A 88 -9.76 4.19 -3.72
C ARG A 88 -9.42 3.75 -2.29
N ALA A 89 -8.18 3.96 -1.86
CA ALA A 89 -7.73 3.63 -0.51
C ALA A 89 -8.55 4.35 0.57
N ILE A 90 -8.75 5.67 0.41
CA ILE A 90 -9.54 6.47 1.35
C ILE A 90 -11.01 6.04 1.30
N ALA A 91 -11.58 5.80 0.11
CA ALA A 91 -12.96 5.35 -0.05
C ALA A 91 -13.22 3.99 0.61
N GLY A 92 -12.30 3.02 0.47
CA GLY A 92 -12.40 1.71 1.12
C GLY A 92 -12.36 1.79 2.65
N GLU A 93 -11.72 2.82 3.20
CA GLU A 93 -11.67 3.07 4.64
C GLU A 93 -12.68 4.14 5.12
N MET A 94 -13.57 4.65 4.24
CA MET A 94 -14.45 5.79 4.58
C MET A 94 -15.38 5.53 5.78
N TRP A 95 -15.74 4.27 6.05
CA TRP A 95 -16.51 3.89 7.23
C TRP A 95 -15.74 4.11 8.55
N LYS A 96 -14.41 4.07 8.53
CA LYS A 96 -13.54 4.46 9.65
C LYS A 96 -13.35 5.99 9.73
N PHE A 97 -13.53 6.69 8.60
CA PHE A 97 -13.39 8.15 8.50
C PHE A 97 -14.62 8.96 8.96
N THR A 98 -15.79 8.35 9.06
CA THR A 98 -17.01 9.03 9.57
C THR A 98 -16.81 9.61 10.98
N GLY A 99 -15.93 9.03 11.80
CA GLY A 99 -15.54 9.59 13.10
C GLY A 99 -14.77 10.92 13.05
N TYR A 100 -14.08 11.24 11.95
CA TYR A 100 -13.33 12.51 11.81
C TYR A 100 -14.23 13.70 11.50
N LYS A 101 -15.38 13.49 10.82
CA LYS A 101 -16.34 14.58 10.55
C LYS A 101 -17.20 14.97 11.76
N LEU A 102 -17.27 14.11 12.78
CA LEU A 102 -18.04 14.37 14.01
C LEU A 102 -17.18 15.00 15.12
N ALA A 103 -15.86 14.99 14.98
CA ALA A 103 -14.90 15.62 15.89
C ALA A 103 -14.27 16.89 15.29
N GLY A 104 -14.97 17.54 14.37
CA GLY A 104 -14.64 18.89 13.91
C GLY A 104 -14.76 19.89 15.04
#